data_AF-Q13FG2-F1
#
_entry.id   AF-Q13FG2-F1
#
_cell.length_a   1.000
_cell.length_b   1.000
_cell.length_c   1.000
_cell.angle_alpha   90.00
_cell.angle_beta   90.00
_cell.angle_gamma   90.00
#
_symmetry.space_group_name_H-M   'P 1'
#
loop_
_entity.id
_entity.type
_entity.pdbx_description
1 polymer ?
#
loop_
_entity_poly.entity_id
_entity_poly.type
_entity_poly.pdbx_seq_one_letter_code
_entity_poly.pdbx_strand_id
1 'polypeptide(L)'
;MSTQARSPVYVFVSDGYQEMEFWYPLLRLREDDVPVEVVGEDVDRTYHSRLRYPVLPERALSDAAVDGCSAILLTGGKLAAHNHGPVLAWVKAAMGAGKTIGITSGASWILEAVDIASSGGPESGVRVLAGGKVVAAGSAEDLPQFYQRFSSLAFE
;
A
#
# COMPACT_ATOMS: atom_id res chain seq x y z
N MET A 1 -7.62 15.26 -26.27
CA MET A 1 -6.69 15.21 -25.13
C MET A 1 -6.00 13.86 -25.19
N SER A 2 -4.68 13.84 -25.35
CA SER A 2 -3.91 12.60 -25.46
C SER A 2 -4.06 11.82 -24.16
N THR A 3 -4.70 10.65 -24.20
CA THR A 3 -4.81 9.72 -23.07
C THR A 3 -3.44 9.09 -22.84
N GLN A 4 -2.53 9.84 -22.21
CA GLN A 4 -1.32 9.21 -21.68
C GLN A 4 -1.80 8.25 -20.60
N ALA A 5 -1.54 6.96 -20.78
CA ALA A 5 -1.92 5.94 -19.81
C ALA A 5 -1.35 6.34 -18.45
N ARG A 6 -2.23 6.45 -17.45
CA ARG A 6 -1.84 6.79 -16.09
C ARG A 6 -0.93 5.68 -15.56
N SER A 7 0.22 6.03 -14.99
CA SER A 7 1.03 5.03 -14.27
C SER A 7 0.18 4.38 -13.17
N PRO A 8 0.30 3.07 -12.95
CA PRO A 8 -0.52 2.36 -11.98
C PRO A 8 -0.20 2.77 -10.54
N VAL A 9 -1.14 2.50 -9.64
CA VAL A 9 -0.84 2.36 -8.21
C VAL A 9 -0.35 0.95 -7.94
N TYR A 10 0.78 0.83 -7.26
CA TYR A 10 1.26 -0.48 -6.80
C TYR A 10 0.62 -0.82 -5.45
N VAL A 11 -0.05 -1.97 -5.38
CA VAL A 11 -0.70 -2.47 -4.16
C VAL A 11 0.04 -3.70 -3.69
N PHE A 12 0.73 -3.60 -2.57
CA PHE A 12 1.60 -4.66 -2.06
C PHE A 12 0.77 -5.70 -1.31
N VAL A 13 0.95 -6.97 -1.62
CA VAL A 13 0.30 -8.09 -0.93
C VAL A 13 1.31 -8.94 -0.16
N SER A 14 0.88 -9.44 1.00
CA SER A 14 1.61 -10.43 1.81
C SER A 14 0.65 -11.44 2.41
N ASP A 15 1.13 -12.62 2.78
CA ASP A 15 0.30 -13.61 3.45
C ASP A 15 -0.29 -13.08 4.77
N GLY A 16 -1.49 -13.55 5.09
CA GLY A 16 -2.23 -13.15 6.28
C GLY A 16 -2.81 -11.73 6.21
N TYR A 17 -2.96 -11.17 5.02
CA TYR A 17 -3.58 -9.86 4.82
C TYR A 17 -5.02 -9.84 5.36
N GLN A 18 -5.47 -8.67 5.83
CA GLN A 18 -6.85 -8.46 6.25
C GLN A 18 -7.67 -8.11 5.00
N GLU A 19 -8.81 -8.78 4.81
CA GLU A 19 -9.58 -8.78 3.57
C GLU A 19 -9.99 -7.37 3.11
N MET A 20 -10.60 -6.58 4.00
CA MET A 20 -11.05 -5.23 3.71
C MET A 20 -9.88 -4.28 3.47
N GLU A 21 -8.83 -4.37 4.28
CA GLU A 21 -7.64 -3.51 4.13
C GLU A 21 -6.94 -3.70 2.79
N PHE A 22 -7.00 -4.90 2.20
CA PHE A 22 -6.51 -5.14 0.85
C PHE A 22 -7.54 -4.79 -0.22
N TRP A 23 -8.72 -5.42 -0.17
CA TRP A 23 -9.68 -5.37 -1.27
C TRP A 23 -10.39 -4.03 -1.39
N TYR A 24 -10.73 -3.36 -0.29
CA TYR A 24 -11.45 -2.09 -0.35
C TYR A 24 -10.67 -1.04 -1.13
N PRO A 25 -9.43 -0.64 -0.76
CA PRO A 25 -8.75 0.42 -1.49
C PRO A 25 -8.38 -0.01 -2.92
N LEU A 26 -8.06 -1.30 -3.15
CA LEU A 26 -7.80 -1.83 -4.49
C LEU A 26 -9.01 -1.70 -5.40
N LEU A 27 -10.20 -2.09 -4.93
CA LEU A 27 -11.43 -2.01 -5.72
C LEU A 27 -11.86 -0.55 -5.92
N ARG A 28 -11.67 0.32 -4.93
CA ARG A 28 -11.98 1.76 -5.08
C ARG A 28 -11.09 2.45 -6.11
N LEU A 29 -9.80 2.11 -6.17
CA LEU A 29 -8.92 2.59 -7.23
C LEU A 29 -9.42 2.17 -8.61
N ARG A 30 -9.83 0.90 -8.75
CA ARG A 30 -10.37 0.38 -10.01
C ARG A 30 -11.70 1.03 -10.38
N GLU A 31 -12.57 1.32 -9.40
CA GLU A 31 -13.82 2.08 -9.61
C GLU A 31 -13.56 3.51 -10.09
N ASP A 32 -12.48 4.14 -9.64
CA ASP A 32 -12.07 5.49 -10.04
C ASP A 32 -11.21 5.50 -11.34
N ASP A 33 -11.25 4.42 -12.13
CA ASP A 33 -10.49 4.23 -13.38
C ASP A 33 -8.97 4.41 -13.21
N VAL A 34 -8.45 4.17 -12.00
CA VAL A 34 -7.01 4.19 -11.72
C VAL A 34 -6.43 2.80 -12.04
N PRO A 35 -5.40 2.71 -12.91
CA PRO A 35 -4.70 1.45 -13.12
C PRO A 35 -4.06 0.97 -11.82
N VAL A 36 -4.19 -0.33 -11.53
CA VAL A 36 -3.63 -0.95 -10.33
C VAL A 36 -2.80 -2.14 -10.75
N GLU A 37 -1.63 -2.30 -10.14
CA GLU A 37 -0.85 -3.54 -10.21
C GLU A 37 -0.62 -4.10 -8.80
N VAL A 38 -0.99 -5.35 -8.58
CA VAL A 38 -0.72 -6.05 -7.32
C VAL A 38 0.71 -6.55 -7.31
N VAL A 39 1.49 -6.15 -6.31
CA VAL A 39 2.90 -6.50 -6.16
C VAL A 39 3.08 -7.50 -5.02
N GLY A 40 3.62 -8.68 -5.35
CA GLY A 40 4.04 -9.69 -4.38
C GLY A 40 5.57 -9.80 -4.31
N GLU A 41 6.09 -10.54 -3.34
CA GLU A 41 7.51 -10.93 -3.32
C GLU A 41 7.87 -11.80 -4.54
N ASP A 42 6.97 -12.71 -4.92
CA ASP A 42 7.10 -13.64 -6.03
C ASP A 42 5.81 -13.62 -6.85
N VAL A 43 5.91 -13.49 -8.18
CA VAL A 43 4.75 -13.41 -9.07
C VAL A 43 4.02 -14.73 -9.20
N ASP A 44 4.72 -15.87 -9.05
CA ASP A 44 4.16 -17.20 -9.23
C ASP A 44 3.54 -17.77 -7.94
N ARG A 45 3.55 -16.99 -6.86
CA ARG A 45 3.02 -17.38 -5.55
C ARG A 45 1.62 -16.82 -5.29
N THR A 46 0.73 -17.68 -4.80
CA THR A 46 -0.58 -17.27 -4.29
C THR A 46 -0.49 -16.84 -2.82
N TYR A 47 -0.87 -15.59 -2.53
CA TYR A 47 -0.96 -15.04 -1.18
C TYR A 47 -2.36 -15.24 -0.63
N HIS A 48 -2.47 -15.62 0.64
CA HIS A 48 -3.75 -15.90 1.27
C HIS A 48 -4.06 -14.92 2.39
N SER A 49 -5.31 -14.46 2.45
CA SER A 49 -5.80 -13.65 3.56
C SER A 49 -5.92 -14.44 4.86
N ARG A 50 -6.29 -13.77 5.97
CA ARG A 50 -6.61 -14.43 7.24
C ARG A 50 -7.75 -15.45 7.10
N LEU A 51 -8.73 -15.13 6.27
CA LEU A 51 -9.86 -16.00 5.89
C LEU A 51 -9.57 -16.85 4.64
N ARG A 52 -8.30 -16.95 4.22
CA ARG A 52 -7.82 -17.79 3.11
C ARG A 52 -8.28 -17.36 1.72
N TYR A 53 -8.63 -16.10 1.52
CA TYR A 53 -8.95 -15.58 0.20
C TYR A 53 -7.65 -15.47 -0.60
N PRO A 54 -7.59 -16.02 -1.83
CA PRO A 54 -6.37 -16.03 -2.62
C PRO A 54 -6.20 -14.72 -3.40
N VAL A 55 -4.96 -14.29 -3.54
CA VAL A 55 -4.52 -13.25 -4.47
C VAL A 55 -3.30 -13.78 -5.21
N LEU A 56 -3.36 -13.77 -6.54
CA LEU A 56 -2.19 -13.91 -7.40
C LEU A 56 -1.71 -12.49 -7.73
N PRO A 57 -0.46 -12.12 -7.43
CA PRO A 57 0.07 -10.82 -7.80
C PRO A 57 0.26 -10.71 -9.32
N GLU A 58 0.25 -9.49 -9.82
CA GLU A 58 0.48 -9.18 -11.23
C GLU A 58 1.97 -8.89 -11.50
N ARG A 59 2.75 -8.63 -10.44
CA ARG A 59 4.16 -8.27 -10.51
C ARG A 59 4.96 -8.77 -9.29
N ALA A 60 6.21 -9.18 -9.52
CA ALA A 60 7.18 -9.44 -8.47
C ALA A 60 7.85 -8.14 -7.99
N LEU A 61 8.21 -8.07 -6.71
CA LEU A 61 8.87 -6.91 -6.10
C LEU A 61 10.18 -6.55 -6.82
N SER A 62 10.92 -7.54 -7.32
CA SER A 62 12.15 -7.33 -8.09
C SER A 62 11.92 -6.56 -9.39
N ASP A 63 10.72 -6.64 -9.96
CA ASP A 63 10.35 -6.06 -11.25
C ASP A 63 9.48 -4.79 -11.09
N ALA A 64 9.17 -4.41 -9.86
CA ALA A 64 8.43 -3.21 -9.51
C ALA A 64 9.39 -2.02 -9.46
N ALA A 65 9.46 -1.23 -10.53
CA ALA A 65 10.28 -0.01 -10.52
C ALA A 65 9.53 1.14 -9.82
N VAL A 66 10.24 1.93 -9.00
CA VAL A 66 9.63 3.07 -8.27
C VAL A 66 9.04 4.12 -9.22
N ASP A 67 9.70 4.38 -10.35
CA ASP A 67 9.22 5.28 -11.40
C ASP A 67 8.06 4.69 -12.23
N GLY A 68 7.86 3.37 -12.17
CA GLY A 68 6.78 2.65 -12.83
C GLY A 68 5.39 2.85 -12.21
N CYS A 69 5.28 3.45 -11.03
CA CYS A 69 4.00 3.70 -10.35
C CYS A 69 3.77 5.19 -10.04
N SER A 70 2.51 5.60 -9.93
CA SER A 70 2.15 6.96 -9.50
C SER A 70 2.09 7.10 -7.98
N ALA A 71 1.64 6.06 -7.29
CA ALA A 71 1.51 5.99 -5.84
C ALA A 71 1.54 4.53 -5.37
N ILE A 72 1.59 4.33 -4.06
CA ILE A 72 1.76 3.00 -3.44
C ILE A 72 0.74 2.79 -2.34
N LEU A 73 0.22 1.57 -2.24
CA LEU A 73 -0.54 1.08 -1.12
C LEU A 73 0.16 -0.12 -0.49
N LEU A 74 0.45 -0.02 0.80
CA LEU A 74 1.00 -1.09 1.62
C LEU A 74 -0.17 -1.69 2.42
N THR A 75 -0.71 -2.80 1.91
CA THR A 75 -1.87 -3.50 2.49
C THR A 75 -1.39 -4.78 3.15
N GLY A 76 -1.22 -4.73 4.46
CA GLY A 76 -0.44 -5.73 5.21
C GLY A 76 -1.24 -6.94 5.70
N GLY A 77 -0.50 -8.00 6.00
CA GLY A 77 -0.88 -9.10 6.86
C GLY A 77 0.07 -9.25 8.04
N LYS A 78 -0.14 -10.24 8.92
CA LYS A 78 0.90 -10.61 9.90
C LYS A 78 2.07 -11.17 9.10
N LEU A 79 3.03 -10.30 8.81
CA LEU A 79 4.32 -10.64 8.24
C LEU A 79 5.08 -11.46 9.28
N ALA A 80 4.74 -12.73 9.38
CA ALA A 80 5.57 -13.71 10.05
C ALA A 80 6.83 -13.84 9.20
N ALA A 81 7.90 -13.18 9.66
CA ALA A 81 9.33 -13.47 9.51
C ALA A 81 9.70 -14.29 8.25
N HIS A 82 10.61 -13.86 7.38
CA HIS A 82 11.98 -13.44 7.67
C HIS A 82 12.46 -12.64 6.43
N ASN A 83 13.04 -11.45 6.62
CA ASN A 83 13.63 -10.56 5.60
C ASN A 83 12.72 -9.50 4.94
N HIS A 84 12.38 -8.44 5.69
CA HIS A 84 11.73 -7.23 5.16
C HIS A 84 12.68 -6.29 4.39
N GLY A 85 13.97 -6.63 4.26
CA GLY A 85 14.98 -5.78 3.65
C GLY A 85 14.59 -5.24 2.27
N PRO A 86 14.15 -6.08 1.32
CA PRO A 86 13.76 -5.64 -0.02
C PRO A 86 12.58 -4.66 -0.01
N VAL A 87 11.50 -4.98 0.71
CA VAL A 87 10.31 -4.11 0.80
C VAL A 87 10.66 -2.77 1.45
N LEU A 88 11.43 -2.78 2.54
CA LEU A 88 11.83 -1.55 3.22
C LEU A 88 12.76 -0.69 2.36
N ALA A 89 13.71 -1.30 1.64
CA ALA A 89 14.56 -0.59 0.70
C ALA A 89 13.74 0.06 -0.41
N TRP A 90 12.76 -0.68 -0.94
CA TRP A 90 11.85 -0.18 -1.97
C TRP A 90 11.01 0.99 -1.47
N VAL A 91 10.39 0.86 -0.28
CA VAL A 91 9.58 1.93 0.33
C VAL A 91 10.42 3.17 0.59
N LYS A 92 11.65 3.03 1.10
CA LYS A 92 12.58 4.16 1.29
C LYS A 92 12.92 4.84 -0.03
N ALA A 93 13.15 4.07 -1.09
CA ALA A 93 13.39 4.62 -2.43
C ALA A 93 12.16 5.39 -2.96
N ALA A 94 10.96 4.84 -2.77
CA ALA A 94 9.71 5.51 -3.13
C ALA A 94 9.46 6.81 -2.37
N MET A 95 9.76 6.83 -1.07
CA MET A 95 9.73 8.04 -0.26
C MET A 95 10.72 9.09 -0.78
N GLY A 96 11.95 8.68 -1.09
CA GLY A 96 12.98 9.56 -1.67
C GLY A 96 12.59 10.12 -3.04
N ALA A 97 11.82 9.36 -3.82
CA ALA A 97 11.23 9.80 -5.09
C ALA A 97 9.95 10.65 -4.93
N GLY A 98 9.53 10.95 -3.69
CA GLY A 98 8.38 11.81 -3.39
C GLY A 98 7.02 11.19 -3.70
N LYS A 99 6.95 9.86 -3.84
CA LYS A 99 5.71 9.11 -4.10
C LYS A 99 4.76 9.22 -2.90
N THR A 100 3.47 9.27 -3.19
CA THR A 100 2.43 9.19 -2.14
C THR A 100 2.26 7.74 -1.71
N ILE A 101 2.25 7.50 -0.40
CA ILE A 101 2.19 6.16 0.20
C ILE A 101 0.97 6.06 1.10
N GLY A 102 0.10 5.10 0.84
CA GLY A 102 -0.98 4.70 1.74
C GLY A 102 -0.60 3.44 2.52
N ILE A 103 -0.91 3.41 3.81
CA ILE A 103 -0.60 2.29 4.71
C ILE A 103 -1.87 1.89 5.46
N THR A 104 -2.26 0.63 5.39
CA THR A 104 -3.35 0.11 6.23
C THR A 104 -2.83 -0.44 7.56
N SER A 105 -3.73 -0.66 8.52
CA SER A 105 -3.37 -1.03 9.90
C SER A 105 -2.37 -2.18 9.98
N GLY A 106 -2.56 -3.24 9.19
CA GLY A 106 -1.67 -4.39 9.14
C GLY A 106 -0.23 -4.10 8.69
N ALA A 107 0.01 -2.97 8.00
CA ALA A 107 1.32 -2.55 7.51
C ALA A 107 1.94 -1.41 8.31
N SER A 108 1.32 -0.98 9.42
CA SER A 108 1.77 0.17 10.23
C SER A 108 3.19 0.04 10.79
N TRP A 109 3.70 -1.17 10.99
CA TRP A 109 5.09 -1.43 11.42
C TRP A 109 6.14 -0.86 10.45
N ILE A 110 5.78 -0.65 9.17
CA ILE A 110 6.67 -0.06 8.16
C ILE A 110 7.02 1.38 8.53
N LEU A 111 6.11 2.12 9.16
CA LEU A 111 6.34 3.51 9.58
C LEU A 111 7.56 3.62 10.48
N GLU A 112 7.64 2.78 11.52
CA GLU A 112 8.78 2.73 12.43
C GLU A 112 10.06 2.29 11.71
N ALA A 113 9.97 1.29 10.84
CA ALA A 113 11.11 0.74 10.10
C ALA A 113 11.75 1.73 9.09
N VAL A 114 11.02 2.80 8.73
CA VAL A 114 11.50 3.88 7.85
C VAL A 114 11.63 5.22 8.59
N ASP A 115 11.75 5.18 9.92
CA ASP A 115 11.97 6.34 10.79
C ASP A 115 10.87 7.42 10.71
N ILE A 116 9.64 7.03 10.35
CA ILE A 116 8.47 7.88 10.48
C ILE A 116 7.88 7.64 11.86
N ALA A 117 7.98 8.64 12.74
CA ALA A 117 7.32 8.62 14.03
C ALA A 117 5.81 8.40 13.87
N SER A 118 5.35 7.20 14.27
CA SER A 118 3.93 6.94 14.54
C SER A 118 3.56 7.62 15.85
N SER A 119 3.19 8.90 15.80
CA SER A 119 2.57 9.54 16.95
C SER A 119 1.19 8.88 17.22
N GLY A 120 1.11 8.11 18.31
CA GLY A 120 -0.13 7.66 18.95
C GLY A 120 -0.53 6.21 18.64
N GLY A 121 -0.66 5.39 19.69
CA GLY A 121 -1.37 4.10 19.69
C GLY A 121 -2.89 4.27 19.81
N PRO A 122 -3.60 3.28 20.39
CA PRO A 122 -4.35 2.22 19.73
C PRO A 122 -5.71 2.62 19.09
N GLU A 123 -5.99 3.88 18.77
CA GLU A 123 -7.35 4.34 18.43
C GLU A 123 -7.55 4.68 16.94
N SER A 124 -8.71 4.28 16.42
CA SER A 124 -9.27 4.58 15.09
C SER A 124 -8.91 5.96 14.54
N GLY A 125 -8.64 6.03 13.23
CA GLY A 125 -8.53 7.29 12.50
C GLY A 125 -7.57 7.24 11.31
N VAL A 126 -7.61 8.31 10.51
CA VAL A 126 -6.69 8.52 9.39
C VAL A 126 -5.63 9.54 9.76
N ARG A 127 -4.36 9.17 9.60
CA ARG A 127 -3.21 10.03 9.87
C ARG A 127 -2.54 10.43 8.56
N VAL A 128 -2.14 11.69 8.46
CA VAL A 128 -1.33 12.22 7.37
C VAL A 128 0.03 12.61 7.94
N LEU A 129 1.08 11.98 7.44
CA LEU A 129 2.44 12.00 7.98
C LEU A 129 3.43 12.45 6.89
N ALA A 130 4.70 12.61 7.29
CA ALA A 130 5.82 12.93 6.38
C ALA A 130 5.51 14.10 5.43
N GLY A 131 4.98 15.20 5.97
CA GLY A 131 4.67 16.40 5.18
C GLY A 131 3.56 16.21 4.14
N GLY A 132 2.65 15.26 4.33
CA GLY A 132 1.55 15.00 3.39
C GLY A 132 1.83 13.89 2.39
N LYS A 133 2.96 13.18 2.52
CA LYS A 133 3.33 12.09 1.59
C LYS A 133 2.89 10.71 2.04
N VAL A 134 2.54 10.55 3.31
CA VAL A 134 2.12 9.26 3.87
C VAL A 134 0.73 9.41 4.48
N VAL A 135 -0.19 8.53 4.09
CA VAL A 135 -1.54 8.42 4.66
C VAL A 135 -1.64 7.05 5.33
N ALA A 136 -2.08 6.99 6.60
CA ALA A 136 -2.17 5.75 7.35
C ALA A 136 -3.56 5.57 7.98
N ALA A 137 -4.17 4.40 7.80
CA ALA A 137 -5.41 3.99 8.45
C ALA A 137 -5.13 3.23 9.77
N GLY A 138 -5.89 3.54 10.81
CA GLY A 138 -5.83 2.83 12.10
C GLY A 138 -6.54 1.48 12.10
N SER A 139 -7.62 1.35 11.33
CA SER A 139 -8.49 0.17 11.27
C SER A 139 -9.24 0.04 9.94
N ALA A 140 -9.99 -1.04 9.76
CA ALA A 140 -10.86 -1.22 8.61
C ALA A 140 -12.01 -0.18 8.55
N GLU A 141 -12.44 0.36 9.68
CA GLU A 141 -13.50 1.39 9.73
C GLU A 141 -13.04 2.72 9.13
N ASP A 142 -11.73 2.96 9.12
CA ASP A 142 -11.11 4.20 8.62
C ASP A 142 -10.94 4.20 7.10
N LEU A 143 -11.14 3.06 6.44
CA LEU A 143 -10.83 2.87 5.02
C LEU A 143 -11.51 3.88 4.08
N PRO A 144 -12.78 4.28 4.28
CA PRO A 144 -13.40 5.31 3.44
C PRO A 144 -12.70 6.67 3.53
N GLN A 145 -12.38 7.13 4.74
CA GLN A 145 -11.67 8.40 4.94
C GLN A 145 -10.21 8.27 4.47
N PHE A 146 -9.59 7.13 4.69
CA PHE A 146 -8.23 6.84 4.25
C PHE A 146 -8.14 6.95 2.73
N TYR A 147 -9.08 6.32 2.02
CA TYR A 147 -9.12 6.33 0.57
C TYR A 147 -9.27 7.76 0.03
N GLN A 148 -10.21 8.54 0.57
CA GLN A 148 -10.40 9.94 0.17
C GLN A 148 -9.13 10.78 0.35
N ARG A 149 -8.41 10.61 1.46
CA ARG A 149 -7.17 11.35 1.72
C ARG A 149 -6.03 10.87 0.84
N PHE A 150 -5.87 9.57 0.67
CA PHE A 150 -4.86 8.98 -0.20
C PHE A 150 -5.05 9.40 -1.65
N SER A 151 -6.27 9.30 -2.19
CA SER A 151 -6.55 9.63 -3.59
C SER A 151 -6.31 11.11 -3.88
N SER A 152 -6.80 12.02 -3.02
CA SER A 152 -6.53 13.46 -3.14
C SER A 152 -5.02 13.76 -3.21
N LEU A 153 -4.21 13.15 -2.32
CA LEU A 153 -2.76 13.38 -2.30
C LEU A 153 -1.98 12.65 -3.40
N ALA A 154 -2.53 11.57 -3.97
CA ALA A 154 -1.88 10.78 -4.99
C ALA A 154 -2.09 11.35 -6.40
N PHE A 155 -3.16 12.13 -6.59
CA PHE A 155 -3.73 12.37 -7.91
C PHE A 155 -4.09 13.83 -8.23
N GLU A 156 -3.96 14.74 -7.26
CA GLU A 156 -3.97 16.21 -7.47
C GLU A 156 -2.57 16.72 -7.82
#